data_AF-A0A1C3ER43-F1
#
_entry.id   AF-A0A1C3ER43-F1
#
_cell.length_a   1.000
_cell.length_b   1.000
_cell.length_c   1.000
_cell.angle_alpha   90.00
_cell.angle_beta   90.00
_cell.angle_gamma   90.00
#
_symmetry.space_group_name_H-M   'P 1'
#
loop_
_entity.id
_entity.type
_entity.pdbx_description
1 polymer ?
#
loop_
_entity_poly.entity_id
_entity_poly.type
_entity_poly.pdbx_seq_one_letter_code
_entity_poly.pdbx_strand_id
1 'polypeptide(L)'
;MNYFILSAGILATLTSLVHIFAGQKDPIRPFMDSDLNEVPKATLLACWHMVSVMLVFSSIFYLYVGWYSFLHLYTGIFALSLTHLAFSVVFIVVGWNFFGIRGLLKLPQWLLLLPIGLLSFFGTL
;
A
#
# COMPACT_ATOMS: atom_id res chain seq x y z
N MET A 1 -21.21 4.75 -10.67
CA MET A 1 -20.10 5.15 -9.79
C MET A 1 -20.32 4.55 -8.42
N ASN A 2 -19.30 3.88 -7.90
CA ASN A 2 -19.24 3.38 -6.53
C ASN A 2 -18.27 4.29 -5.75
N TYR A 3 -18.83 5.16 -4.91
CA TYR A 3 -18.04 6.18 -4.21
C TYR A 3 -17.02 5.60 -3.22
N PHE A 4 -17.30 4.44 -2.62
CA PHE A 4 -16.36 3.77 -1.73
C PHE A 4 -15.12 3.28 -2.48
N ILE A 5 -15.31 2.53 -3.57
CA ILE A 5 -14.21 2.03 -4.41
C ILE A 5 -13.46 3.20 -5.07
N LEU A 6 -14.17 4.23 -5.54
CA LEU A 6 -13.54 5.41 -6.15
C LEU A 6 -12.66 6.17 -5.15
N SER A 7 -13.15 6.36 -3.92
CA SER A 7 -12.37 6.99 -2.84
C SER A 7 -11.14 6.18 -2.49
N ALA A 8 -11.26 4.84 -2.45
CA ALA A 8 -10.12 3.94 -2.28
C ALA A 8 -9.08 4.11 -3.40
N GLY A 9 -9.52 4.28 -4.66
CA GLY A 9 -8.63 4.53 -5.80
C GLY A 9 -7.89 5.86 -5.71
N ILE A 10 -8.55 6.94 -5.28
CA ILE A 10 -7.90 8.24 -5.07
C ILE A 10 -6.85 8.13 -3.96
N LEU A 11 -7.21 7.52 -2.81
CA LEU A 11 -6.26 7.33 -1.71
C LEU A 11 -5.10 6.41 -2.09
N ALA A 12 -5.35 5.34 -2.85
CA ALA A 12 -4.29 4.45 -3.36
C ALA A 12 -3.34 5.18 -4.30
N THR A 13 -3.85 6.11 -5.11
CA THR A 13 -3.02 6.95 -5.98
C THR A 13 -2.10 7.86 -5.16
N LEU A 14 -2.65 8.56 -4.17
CA LEU A 14 -1.85 9.40 -3.28
C LEU A 14 -0.82 8.57 -2.51
N THR A 15 -1.21 7.39 -2.05
CA THR A 15 -0.33 6.46 -1.33
C THR A 15 0.80 5.93 -2.20
N SER A 16 0.54 5.60 -3.47
CA SER A 16 1.58 5.15 -4.39
C SER A 16 2.60 6.25 -4.67
N LEU A 17 2.15 7.51 -4.83
CA LEU A 17 3.02 8.66 -4.99
C LEU A 17 3.88 8.89 -3.74
N VAL A 18 3.28 8.89 -2.55
CA VAL A 18 4.02 9.04 -1.28
C VAL A 18 5.04 7.91 -1.12
N HIS A 19 4.65 6.67 -1.39
CA HIS A 19 5.54 5.52 -1.32
C HIS A 19 6.72 5.68 -2.28
N ILE A 20 6.47 5.98 -3.56
CA ILE A 20 7.54 6.09 -4.57
C ILE A 20 8.46 7.28 -4.29
N PHE A 21 7.94 8.45 -3.94
CA PHE A 21 8.75 9.67 -3.83
C PHE A 21 9.28 9.93 -2.41
N ALA A 22 8.41 9.98 -1.41
CA ALA A 22 8.84 10.20 -0.03
C ALA A 22 9.56 8.96 0.52
N GLY A 23 9.05 7.77 0.19
CA GLY A 23 9.68 6.51 0.54
C GLY A 23 11.04 6.29 -0.14
N GLN A 24 11.31 6.86 -1.32
CA GLN A 24 12.67 6.81 -1.86
C GLN A 24 13.66 7.59 -0.99
N LYS A 25 13.22 8.72 -0.42
CA LYS A 25 14.10 9.63 0.31
C LYS A 25 14.46 9.09 1.70
N ASP A 26 13.46 8.68 2.47
CA ASP A 26 13.65 8.45 3.91
C ASP A 26 14.05 6.99 4.25
N PRO A 27 13.38 5.93 3.74
CA PRO A 27 13.83 4.57 3.97
C PRO A 27 14.84 4.06 2.93
N ILE A 28 14.62 4.27 1.62
CA ILE A 28 15.41 3.57 0.60
C ILE A 28 16.83 4.11 0.45
N ARG A 29 17.04 5.43 0.35
CA ARG A 29 18.39 5.98 0.21
C ARG A 29 19.30 5.60 1.39
N PRO A 30 18.93 5.81 2.66
CA PRO A 30 19.75 5.37 3.79
C PRO A 30 19.97 3.85 3.83
N PHE A 31 18.98 3.06 3.39
CA PHE A 31 19.13 1.62 3.30
C PHE A 31 20.18 1.21 2.26
N MET A 32 20.19 1.84 1.08
CA MET A 32 21.19 1.56 0.03
C MET A 32 22.60 2.01 0.42
N ASP A 33 22.70 3.08 1.22
CA ASP A 33 23.95 3.63 1.74
C ASP A 33 24.49 2.86 2.97
N SER A 34 23.79 1.85 3.47
CA SER A 34 24.21 1.05 4.63
C SER A 34 25.39 0.11 4.33
N ASP A 35 26.02 -0.46 5.36
CA ASP A 35 27.14 -1.42 5.20
C ASP A 35 26.70 -2.86 4.83
N LEU A 36 25.45 -3.06 4.42
CA LEU A 36 24.96 -4.37 4.00
C LEU A 36 25.62 -4.84 2.69
N ASN A 37 25.76 -6.16 2.54
CA ASN A 37 26.19 -6.77 1.28
C ASN A 37 25.23 -6.43 0.14
N GLU A 38 25.76 -6.40 -1.09
CA GLU A 38 25.01 -6.01 -2.30
C GLU A 38 23.78 -6.89 -2.58
N VAL A 39 23.85 -8.19 -2.32
CA VAL A 39 22.75 -9.12 -2.63
C VAL A 39 21.49 -8.83 -1.78
N PRO A 40 21.56 -8.72 -0.44
CA PRO A 40 20.43 -8.25 0.37
C PRO A 40 19.88 -6.89 -0.04
N LYS A 41 20.75 -5.91 -0.36
CA LYS A 41 20.33 -4.58 -0.82
C LYS A 41 19.51 -4.66 -2.10
N ALA A 42 20.06 -5.33 -3.12
CA ALA A 42 19.40 -5.49 -4.40
C ALA A 42 18.05 -6.24 -4.28
N THR A 43 18.00 -7.27 -3.43
CA THR A 43 16.78 -8.05 -3.20
C THR A 43 15.69 -7.19 -2.54
N LEU A 44 16.03 -6.43 -1.49
CA LEU A 44 15.06 -5.58 -0.81
C LEU A 44 14.63 -4.38 -1.66
N LEU A 45 15.52 -3.84 -2.50
CA LEU A 45 15.16 -2.83 -3.50
C LEU A 45 14.21 -3.38 -4.57
N ALA A 46 14.39 -4.63 -4.99
CA ALA A 46 13.44 -5.29 -5.88
C ALA A 46 12.06 -5.45 -5.22
N CYS A 47 12.02 -5.92 -3.96
CA CYS A 47 10.77 -6.00 -3.18
C CYS A 47 10.07 -4.64 -3.05
N TRP A 48 10.83 -3.57 -2.84
CA TRP A 48 10.30 -2.20 -2.83
C TRP A 48 9.59 -1.84 -4.14
N HIS A 49 10.22 -2.09 -5.28
CA HIS A 49 9.62 -1.81 -6.58
C HIS A 49 8.42 -2.71 -6.89
N MET A 50 8.41 -3.97 -6.42
CA MET A 50 7.23 -4.84 -6.54
C MET A 50 6.02 -4.24 -5.80
N VAL A 51 6.22 -3.71 -4.58
CA VAL A 51 5.16 -3.01 -3.84
C VAL A 51 4.73 -1.74 -4.56
N SER A 52 5.68 -0.96 -5.10
CA SER A 52 5.37 0.23 -5.90
C SER A 52 4.45 -0.08 -7.09
N VAL A 53 4.78 -1.12 -7.86
CA VAL A 53 3.96 -1.59 -8.99
C VAL A 53 2.57 -2.01 -8.52
N MET A 54 2.49 -2.77 -7.43
CA MET A 54 1.21 -3.23 -6.87
C MET A 54 0.30 -2.06 -6.45
N LEU A 55 0.86 -1.02 -5.81
CA LEU A 55 0.10 0.16 -5.39
C LEU A 55 -0.40 1.00 -6.56
N VAL A 56 0.42 1.15 -7.62
CA VAL A 56 0.00 1.87 -8.84
C VAL A 56 -1.09 1.08 -9.56
N PHE A 57 -0.92 -0.23 -9.71
CA PHE A 57 -1.90 -1.08 -10.37
C PHE A 57 -3.24 -1.11 -9.61
N SER A 58 -3.21 -1.27 -8.28
CA SER A 58 -4.43 -1.26 -7.47
C SER A 58 -5.16 0.08 -7.56
N SER A 59 -4.42 1.20 -7.54
CA SER A 59 -4.96 2.55 -7.76
C SER A 59 -5.73 2.65 -9.07
N ILE A 60 -5.11 2.27 -10.19
CA ILE A 60 -5.74 2.32 -11.51
C ILE A 60 -7.01 1.46 -11.54
N PHE A 61 -6.93 0.25 -11.00
CA PHE A 61 -8.06 -0.69 -11.00
C PHE A 61 -9.22 -0.20 -10.12
N TYR A 62 -8.94 0.33 -8.92
CA TYR A 62 -9.96 0.95 -8.07
C TYR A 62 -10.60 2.19 -8.72
N LEU A 63 -9.81 3.07 -9.36
CA LEU A 63 -10.36 4.22 -10.07
C LEU A 63 -11.28 3.79 -11.22
N TYR A 64 -10.83 2.82 -12.02
CA TYR A 64 -11.61 2.28 -13.14
C TYR A 64 -12.92 1.65 -12.67
N VAL A 65 -12.88 0.71 -11.72
CA VAL A 65 -14.08 0.03 -11.23
C VAL A 65 -14.97 0.97 -10.41
N GLY A 66 -14.39 1.88 -9.63
CA GLY A 66 -15.13 2.88 -8.86
C GLY A 66 -15.89 3.85 -9.77
N TRP A 67 -15.32 4.24 -10.91
CA TRP A 67 -15.99 5.12 -11.87
C TRP A 67 -17.13 4.39 -12.59
N TYR A 68 -16.84 3.24 -13.21
CA TYR A 68 -17.78 2.55 -14.08
C TYR A 68 -18.74 1.58 -13.36
N SER A 69 -18.46 1.21 -12.11
CA SER A 69 -19.27 0.28 -11.30
C SER A 69 -19.48 -1.10 -11.95
N PHE A 70 -18.44 -1.64 -12.58
CA PHE A 70 -18.48 -2.97 -13.19
C PHE A 70 -18.55 -4.08 -12.13
N LEU A 71 -19.76 -4.57 -11.85
CA LEU A 71 -20.02 -5.60 -10.83
C LEU A 71 -19.21 -6.89 -11.03
N HIS A 72 -18.97 -7.30 -12.28
CA HIS A 72 -18.20 -8.51 -12.59
C HIS A 72 -16.72 -8.42 -12.15
N LEU A 73 -16.22 -7.23 -11.82
CA LEU A 73 -14.86 -7.01 -11.32
C LEU A 73 -14.78 -6.93 -9.78
N TYR A 74 -15.91 -6.98 -9.06
CA TYR A 74 -15.93 -6.78 -7.61
C TYR A 74 -15.18 -7.87 -6.84
N THR A 75 -15.12 -9.11 -7.36
CA THR A 75 -14.28 -10.17 -6.78
C THR A 75 -12.80 -9.78 -6.80
N GLY A 76 -12.33 -9.12 -7.86
CA GLY A 76 -10.97 -8.61 -7.93
C GLY A 76 -10.72 -7.46 -6.96
N ILE A 77 -11.68 -6.54 -6.82
CA ILE A 77 -11.62 -5.45 -5.84
C ILE A 77 -11.57 -6.00 -4.41
N PHE A 78 -12.36 -7.03 -4.11
CA PHE A 78 -12.37 -7.70 -2.81
C PHE A 78 -11.00 -8.32 -2.51
N ALA A 79 -10.38 -9.01 -3.47
CA ALA A 79 -9.04 -9.56 -3.29
C ALA A 79 -7.96 -8.49 -3.06
N LEU A 80 -8.03 -7.37 -3.80
CA LEU A 80 -7.13 -6.24 -3.58
C LEU A 80 -7.36 -5.55 -2.24
N SER A 81 -8.61 -5.46 -1.79
CA SER A 81 -8.99 -4.93 -0.48
C SER A 81 -8.31 -5.73 0.63
N LEU A 82 -8.44 -7.05 0.61
CA LEU A 82 -7.77 -7.94 1.56
C LEU A 82 -6.24 -7.79 1.52
N THR A 83 -5.67 -7.55 0.33
CA THR A 83 -4.23 -7.31 0.19
C THR A 83 -3.80 -6.01 0.91
N HIS A 84 -4.54 -4.92 0.77
CA HIS A 84 -4.23 -3.66 1.47
C HIS A 84 -4.40 -3.79 2.99
N LEU A 85 -5.43 -4.51 3.43
CA LEU A 85 -5.60 -4.84 4.85
C LEU A 85 -4.43 -5.67 5.38
N ALA A 86 -3.99 -6.69 4.63
CA ALA A 86 -2.83 -7.50 4.99
C ALA A 86 -1.54 -6.66 5.06
N PHE A 87 -1.29 -5.79 4.09
CA PHE A 87 -0.14 -4.88 4.14
C PHE A 87 -0.20 -3.94 5.35
N SER A 88 -1.39 -3.41 5.69
CA SER A 88 -1.56 -2.63 6.91
C SER A 88 -1.17 -3.42 8.16
N VAL A 89 -1.61 -4.68 8.26
CA VAL A 89 -1.25 -5.56 9.38
C VAL A 89 0.26 -5.77 9.43
N VAL A 90 0.93 -5.99 8.29
CA VAL A 90 2.40 -6.12 8.23
C VAL A 90 3.09 -4.89 8.82
N PHE A 91 2.70 -3.67 8.43
CA PHE A 91 3.30 -2.45 8.98
C PHE A 91 3.06 -2.28 10.48
N ILE A 92 1.87 -2.64 10.97
CA ILE A 92 1.55 -2.60 12.41
C ILE A 92 2.41 -3.60 13.17
N VAL A 93 2.47 -4.86 12.72
CA VAL A 93 3.21 -5.93 13.38
C VAL A 93 4.71 -5.67 13.37
N VAL A 94 5.28 -5.29 12.22
CA VAL A 94 6.71 -4.96 12.11
C VAL A 94 7.04 -3.72 12.95
N GLY A 95 6.22 -2.68 12.88
CA GLY A 95 6.40 -1.48 13.70
C GLY A 95 6.35 -1.78 15.19
N TRP A 96 5.42 -2.62 15.62
CA TRP A 96 5.32 -3.06 17.00
C TRP A 96 6.56 -3.86 17.45
N ASN A 97 7.02 -4.80 16.63
CA ASN A 97 8.17 -5.64 16.98
C ASN A 97 9.48 -4.83 17.13
N PHE A 98 9.69 -3.80 16.31
CA PHE A 98 10.90 -2.97 16.36
C PHE A 98 10.80 -1.78 17.33
N PHE A 99 9.61 -1.20 17.53
CA PHE A 99 9.46 0.09 18.20
C PHE A 99 8.31 0.12 19.24
N GLY A 100 7.65 -1.00 19.51
CA GLY A 100 6.46 -1.08 20.37
C GLY A 100 5.34 -0.16 19.89
N ILE A 101 4.61 0.45 20.82
CA ILE A 101 3.53 1.40 20.49
C ILE A 101 4.01 2.60 19.66
N ARG A 102 5.28 3.01 19.80
CA ARG A 102 5.87 4.09 18.99
C ARG A 102 6.01 3.71 17.52
N GLY A 103 5.97 2.41 17.20
CA GLY A 103 5.96 1.90 15.83
C GLY A 103 4.79 2.40 15.00
N LEU A 104 3.63 2.63 15.62
CA LEU A 104 2.46 3.19 14.93
C LEU A 104 2.71 4.60 14.38
N LEU A 105 3.65 5.34 14.99
CA LEU A 105 4.06 6.66 14.54
C LEU A 105 5.32 6.63 13.67
N LYS A 106 6.27 5.73 13.97
CA LYS A 106 7.53 5.60 13.22
C LYS A 106 7.37 4.93 11.85
N LEU A 107 6.41 4.03 11.70
CA LEU A 107 6.06 3.37 10.43
C LEU A 107 4.60 3.66 10.08
N PRO A 108 4.23 4.92 9.77
CA PRO A 108 2.83 5.36 9.67
C PRO A 108 2.11 4.85 8.42
N GLN A 109 2.72 4.02 7.58
CA GLN A 109 2.13 3.61 6.30
C GLN A 109 0.83 2.81 6.44
N TRP A 110 0.62 2.15 7.59
CA TRP A 110 -0.67 1.52 7.92
C TRP A 110 -1.84 2.51 7.91
N LEU A 111 -1.62 3.79 8.25
CA LEU A 111 -2.65 4.85 8.23
C LEU A 111 -3.18 5.11 6.81
N LEU A 112 -2.36 4.85 5.78
CA LEU A 112 -2.75 5.03 4.38
C LEU A 112 -3.35 3.74 3.80
N LEU A 113 -2.78 2.59 4.14
CA LEU A 113 -3.20 1.29 3.62
C LEU A 113 -4.52 0.80 4.21
N LEU A 114 -4.73 1.00 5.52
CA LEU A 114 -5.94 0.54 6.21
C LEU A 114 -7.22 1.17 5.63
N PRO A 115 -7.32 2.51 5.45
CA PRO A 115 -8.51 3.12 4.89
C PRO A 115 -8.78 2.68 3.45
N ILE A 116 -7.74 2.47 2.62
CA ILE A 116 -7.91 1.94 1.26
C ILE A 116 -8.56 0.56 1.31
N GLY A 117 -8.04 -0.33 2.15
CA GLY A 117 -8.57 -1.68 2.34
C GLY A 117 -10.02 -1.65 2.82
N LEU A 118 -10.33 -0.86 3.85
CA LEU A 118 -11.69 -0.76 4.40
C LEU A 118 -12.69 -0.17 3.41
N LEU A 119 -12.35 0.95 2.75
CA LEU A 119 -13.24 1.57 1.75
C LEU A 119 -13.52 0.62 0.59
N SER A 120 -12.48 -0.01 0.03
CA SER A 120 -12.66 -0.97 -1.07
C SER A 120 -13.42 -2.22 -0.62
N PHE A 121 -13.24 -2.68 0.62
CA PHE A 121 -13.99 -3.81 1.20
C PHE A 121 -15.49 -3.50 1.23
N PHE A 122 -15.86 -2.39 1.89
CA PHE A 122 -17.26 -1.99 2.02
C PHE A 122 -17.88 -1.65 0.67
N GLY A 123 -17.10 -1.14 -0.27
CA GLY A 123 -17.57 -0.90 -1.64
C GLY A 123 -17.90 -2.17 -2.42
N THR A 124 -17.44 -3.35 -1.99
CA THR A 124 -17.74 -4.64 -2.63
C THR A 124 -18.89 -5.42 -2.01
N LEU A 125 -19.38 -4.98 -0.84
CA LEU A 125 -20.57 -5.52 -0.18
C LEU A 125 -21.84 -4.89 -0.79
#